data_AF-A0A7J9QDC1-F1
#
_entry.id   AF-A0A7J9QDC1-F1
#
_cell.length_a   1.000
_cell.length_b   1.000
_cell.length_c   1.000
_cell.angle_alpha   90.00
_cell.angle_beta   90.00
_cell.angle_gamma   90.00
#
_symmetry.space_group_name_H-M   'P 1'
#
loop_
_entity.id
_entity.type
_entity.pdbx_description
1 polymer ?
#
loop_
_entity_poly.entity_id
_entity_poly.type
_entity_poly.pdbx_seq_one_letter_code
_entity_poly.pdbx_strand_id
1 'polypeptide(L)'
;ILELCKEVHDIIQKKNQMFKSVGINFVQSDLSNKSKSKMLRNPTMSLDELEKTAEQLLKEALENQTITIRRLGVKVSELSESQGQKDITSYF
;
A
#
# COMPACT_ATOMS: atom_id res chain seq x y z
N ILE A 1 9.53 6.94 -4.98
CA ILE A 1 8.34 6.23 -4.45
C ILE A 1 7.74 5.27 -5.47
N LEU A 2 7.68 5.63 -6.77
CA LEU A 2 7.22 4.75 -7.85
C LEU A 2 7.92 3.38 -7.87
N GLU A 3 9.23 3.35 -7.66
CA GLU A 3 10.00 2.11 -7.57
C GLU A 3 9.54 1.20 -6.42
N LEU A 4 9.28 1.77 -5.23
CA LEU A 4 8.69 1.03 -4.10
C LEU A 4 7.29 0.50 -4.43
N CYS A 5 6.48 1.28 -5.16
CA CYS A 5 5.16 0.83 -5.60
C CYS A 5 5.27 -0.37 -6.56
N LYS A 6 6.21 -0.33 -7.50
CA LYS A 6 6.48 -1.45 -8.43
C LYS A 6 6.93 -2.71 -7.69
N GLU A 7 7.89 -2.59 -6.77
CA GLU A 7 8.36 -3.73 -5.97
C GLU A 7 7.22 -4.36 -5.16
N VAL A 8 6.42 -3.54 -4.49
CA VAL A 8 5.26 -4.01 -3.72
C VAL A 8 4.22 -4.66 -4.64
N HIS A 9 3.94 -4.06 -5.79
CA HIS A 9 3.01 -4.58 -6.77
C HIS A 9 3.46 -5.93 -7.34
N ASP A 10 4.75 -6.10 -7.67
CA ASP A 10 5.30 -7.37 -8.15
C ASP A 10 5.12 -8.49 -7.13
N ILE A 11 5.30 -8.21 -5.83
CA ILE A 11 5.07 -9.18 -4.75
C ILE A 11 3.59 -9.58 -4.67
N ILE A 12 2.69 -8.60 -4.77
CA ILE A 12 1.23 -8.82 -4.72
C ILE A 12 0.77 -9.64 -5.93
N GLN A 13 1.28 -9.30 -7.11
CA GLN A 13 0.94 -9.97 -8.37
C GLN A 13 1.40 -11.42 -8.36
N LYS A 14 2.63 -11.69 -7.86
CA LYS A 14 3.14 -13.07 -7.67
C LYS A 14 2.28 -13.90 -6.72
N LYS A 15 1.60 -13.26 -5.76
CA LYS A 15 0.69 -13.92 -4.80
C LYS A 15 -0.75 -13.99 -5.28
N ASN A 16 -1.07 -13.41 -6.44
CA ASN A 16 -2.43 -13.28 -6.97
C ASN A 16 -3.44 -12.71 -5.95
N GLN A 17 -2.98 -11.69 -5.20
CA GLN A 17 -3.76 -11.01 -4.17
C GLN A 17 -4.20 -9.64 -4.64
N MET A 18 -5.33 -9.17 -4.14
CA MET A 18 -5.81 -7.80 -4.27
C MET A 18 -5.61 -7.08 -2.96
N PHE A 19 -5.53 -5.75 -2.97
CA PHE A 19 -5.42 -4.92 -1.77
C PHE A 19 -6.53 -3.87 -1.74
N LYS A 20 -7.03 -3.55 -0.55
CA LYS A 20 -8.03 -2.48 -0.35
C LYS A 20 -7.49 -1.26 0.40
N SER A 21 -6.26 -1.34 0.93
CA SER A 21 -5.64 -0.22 1.65
C SER A 21 -4.21 -0.01 1.18
N VAL A 22 -3.85 1.26 0.99
CA VAL A 22 -2.51 1.71 0.62
C VAL A 22 -2.01 2.63 1.71
N GLY A 23 -0.76 2.45 2.13
CA GLY A 23 -0.13 3.30 3.13
C GLY A 23 1.33 3.55 2.87
N ILE A 24 1.83 4.61 3.49
CA ILE A 24 3.23 4.99 3.51
C ILE A 24 3.71 5.07 4.96
N ASN A 25 4.98 4.76 5.18
CA ASN A 25 5.64 4.87 6.47
C ASN A 25 6.97 5.60 6.30
N PHE A 26 7.29 6.45 7.26
CA PHE A 26 8.49 7.27 7.28
C PHE A 26 9.22 7.09 8.59
N VAL A 27 10.54 6.99 8.51
CA VAL A 27 11.42 7.13 9.67
C VAL A 27 12.07 8.49 9.56
N GLN A 28 11.86 9.34 10.55
CA GLN A 28 12.38 10.70 10.61
C GLN A 28 13.81 10.72 11.15
N SER A 29 14.47 11.87 11.05
CA SER A 29 15.86 12.02 11.50
C SER A 29 16.06 11.91 13.01
N ASP A 30 15.00 12.10 13.78
CA ASP A 30 14.93 11.86 15.22
C ASP A 30 14.54 10.40 15.56
N LEU A 31 14.55 9.51 14.56
CA LEU A 31 14.13 8.10 14.65
C LEU A 31 12.64 7.89 14.97
N SER A 32 11.85 8.95 15.02
CA SER A 32 10.40 8.81 15.16
C SER A 32 9.78 8.27 13.87
N ASN A 33 8.68 7.54 14.03
CA ASN A 33 7.96 6.93 12.92
C ASN A 33 6.66 7.68 12.65
N LYS A 34 6.37 7.96 11.38
CA LYS A 34 5.09 8.49 10.93
C LYS A 34 4.54 7.62 9.83
N SER A 35 3.25 7.30 9.87
CA SER A 35 2.58 6.58 8.80
C SER A 35 1.27 7.24 8.42
N LYS A 36 0.91 7.15 7.14
CA LYS A 36 -0.40 7.58 6.64
C LYS A 36 -0.93 6.52 5.69
N SER A 37 -2.24 6.26 5.74
CA SER A 37 -2.88 5.27 4.88
C SER A 37 -4.25 5.73 4.42
N LYS A 38 -4.67 5.22 3.27
CA LYS A 38 -5.97 5.48 2.66
C LYS A 38 -6.59 4.17 2.24
N MET A 39 -7.85 3.99 2.63
CA MET A 39 -8.66 2.86 2.19
C MET A 39 -9.30 3.20 0.85
N LEU A 40 -9.20 2.27 -0.10
CA LEU A 40 -9.81 2.34 -1.41
C LEU A 40 -11.27 1.88 -1.34
N ARG A 41 -12.09 2.34 -2.29
CA ARG A 41 -13.52 1.97 -2.34
C ARG A 41 -13.67 0.47 -2.59
N ASN A 42 -12.91 -0.05 -3.55
CA ASN A 42 -12.91 -1.44 -3.96
C ASN A 42 -11.50 -2.03 -3.82
N PRO A 43 -11.35 -3.33 -3.52
CA PRO A 43 -10.07 -4.02 -3.67
C PRO A 43 -9.57 -3.91 -5.11
N THR A 44 -8.28 -3.65 -5.28
CA THR A 44 -7.64 -3.45 -6.58
C THR A 44 -6.33 -4.21 -6.65
N MET A 45 -5.87 -4.44 -7.88
CA MET A 45 -4.49 -4.84 -8.19
C MET A 45 -3.82 -3.79 -9.08
N SER A 46 -4.44 -2.64 -9.32
CA SER A 46 -3.90 -1.66 -10.26
C SER A 46 -2.65 -0.99 -9.70
N LEU A 47 -1.54 -1.10 -10.43
CA LEU A 47 -0.30 -0.36 -10.14
C LEU A 47 -0.54 1.15 -10.21
N ASP A 48 -1.28 1.62 -11.21
CA ASP A 48 -1.59 3.04 -11.39
C ASP A 48 -2.38 3.60 -10.19
N GLU A 49 -3.31 2.82 -9.64
CA GLU A 49 -4.08 3.22 -8.46
C GLU A 49 -3.22 3.22 -7.18
N LEU A 50 -2.29 2.27 -7.06
CA LEU A 50 -1.29 2.23 -5.99
C LEU A 50 -0.37 3.47 -6.04
N GLU A 51 0.19 3.76 -7.21
CA GLU A 51 1.11 4.89 -7.43
C GLU A 51 0.42 6.23 -7.13
N LYS A 52 -0.75 6.48 -7.72
CA LYS A 52 -1.53 7.71 -7.47
C LYS A 52 -1.87 7.89 -6.00
N THR A 53 -2.28 6.82 -5.33
CA THR A 53 -2.64 6.88 -3.91
C THR A 53 -1.41 7.11 -3.03
N ALA A 54 -0.30 6.44 -3.30
CA ALA A 54 0.94 6.61 -2.56
C ALA A 54 1.53 8.01 -2.74
N GLU A 55 1.48 8.57 -3.96
CA GLU A 55 1.90 9.95 -4.22
C GLU A 55 1.02 10.98 -3.51
N GLN A 56 -0.31 10.79 -3.54
CA GLN A 56 -1.22 11.65 -2.80
C GLN A 56 -0.89 11.63 -1.30
N LEU A 57 -0.77 10.45 -0.72
CA LEU A 57 -0.43 10.29 0.69
C LEU A 57 0.92 10.93 1.03
N LEU A 58 1.90 10.81 0.13
CA LEU A 58 3.22 11.40 0.29
C LEU A 58 3.14 12.93 0.31
N LYS A 59 2.43 13.54 -0.65
CA LYS A 59 2.24 15.00 -0.70
C LYS A 59 1.60 15.50 0.59
N GLU A 60 0.48 14.91 1.00
CA GLU A 60 -0.21 15.29 2.23
C GLU A 60 0.63 15.07 3.49
N ALA A 61 1.51 14.07 3.51
CA ALA A 61 2.41 13.83 4.64
C ALA A 61 3.58 14.84 4.68
N LEU A 62 4.01 15.34 3.52
CA LEU A 62 5.11 16.31 3.41
C LEU A 62 4.67 17.76 3.64
N GLU A 63 3.42 18.12 3.35
CA GLU A 63 2.90 19.49 3.51
C GLU A 63 3.15 20.10 4.90
N ASN A 64 3.11 19.29 5.96
CA ASN A 64 3.31 19.75 7.34
C ASN A 64 4.63 19.22 7.95
N GLN A 65 5.55 18.74 7.13
CA GLN A 65 6.76 18.05 7.59
C GLN A 65 7.95 19.01 7.66
N THR A 66 8.44 19.27 8.88
CA THR A 66 9.63 20.09 9.11
C THR A 66 10.92 19.26 9.30
N ILE A 67 10.78 17.99 9.69
CA ILE A 67 11.90 17.09 10.00
C ILE A 67 12.23 16.25 8.77
N THR A 68 13.53 16.13 8.45
CA THR A 68 14.02 15.34 7.33
C THR A 68 13.71 13.84 7.51
N ILE A 69 13.48 13.16 6.38
CA ILE A 69 13.12 11.74 6.33
C ILE A 69 14.38 10.92 6.04
N ARG A 70 14.64 9.91 6.87
CA ARG A 70 15.74 8.94 6.67
C ARG A 70 15.33 7.75 5.83
N ARG A 71 14.10 7.25 6.01
CA ARG A 71 13.57 6.08 5.29
C ARG A 71 12.11 6.29 4.92
N LEU A 72 11.73 5.80 3.74
CA LEU A 72 10.37 5.78 3.22
C LEU A 72 10.02 4.34 2.83
N GLY A 73 8.84 3.89 3.23
CA GLY A 73 8.27 2.61 2.81
C GLY A 73 6.85 2.77 2.31
N VAL A 74 6.44 1.88 1.42
CA VAL A 74 5.06 1.71 0.95
C VAL A 74 4.55 0.38 1.48
N LYS A 75 3.30 0.35 1.94
CA LYS A 75 2.62 -0.86 2.37
C LYS A 75 1.25 -0.96 1.73
N VAL A 76 0.81 -2.18 1.46
CA VAL A 76 -0.58 -2.51 1.17
C VAL A 76 -1.16 -3.31 2.33
N SER A 77 -2.46 -3.22 2.55
CA SER A 77 -3.18 -3.98 3.57
C SER A 77 -4.58 -4.33 3.08
N GLU A 78 -5.34 -5.08 3.90
CA GLU A 78 -6.63 -5.65 3.50
C GLU A 78 -6.48 -6.50 2.23
N LEU A 79 -5.64 -7.53 2.34
CA LEU A 79 -5.33 -8.44 1.24
C LEU A 79 -6.43 -9.48 1.10
N SER A 80 -6.90 -9.67 -0.13
CA SER A 80 -7.87 -10.71 -0.48
C SER A 80 -7.35 -11.54 -1.65
N GLU A 81 -7.61 -12.84 -1.66
CA GLU A 81 -7.33 -13.67 -2.83
C GLU A 81 -8.19 -13.21 -4.01
N SER A 82 -7.63 -13.23 -5.21
CA SER A 82 -8.39 -12.96 -6.45
C SER A 82 -9.33 -14.13 -6.82
N GLN A 83 -9.32 -15.24 -6.07
CA GLN A 83 -10.21 -16.36 -6.31
C GLN A 83 -11.67 -16.02 -5.98
N GLY A 84 -12.54 -16.28 -6.95
CA GLY A 84 -13.98 -16.27 -6.76
C GLY A 84 -14.45 -17.29 -5.73
N GLN A 85 -15.75 -17.23 -5.44
CA GLN A 85 -16.49 -18.07 -4.48
C GLN A 85 -15.90 -19.49 -4.35
N LYS A 86 -15.47 -19.86 -3.13
CA LYS A 86 -15.06 -21.24 -2.83
C LYS A 86 -16.28 -22.15 -3.02
N ASP A 87 -16.11 -23.23 -3.80
CA ASP A 87 -17.15 -24.24 -3.96
C ASP A 87 -17.55 -24.79 -2.60
N ILE A 88 -18.86 -24.97 -2.39
CA ILE A 88 -19.45 -25.48 -1.14
C ILE A 88 -18.94 -26.89 -0.78
N THR A 89 -18.36 -27.61 -1.75
CA THR A 89 -17.74 -28.93 -1.58
C THR A 89 -16.40 -28.89 -0.86
N SER A 90 -15.80 -27.71 -0.63
CA SER A 90 -14.57 -27.58 0.16
C SER A 90 -14.78 -27.71 1.68
N TYR A 91 -16.03 -27.88 2.13
CA TYR A 91 -16.42 -27.97 3.53
C TYR A 91 -17.01 -29.35 3.95
N PHE A 92 -17.03 -30.34 3.05
CA PHE A 92 -17.56 -31.69 3.31
C PHE A 92 -16.55 -32.78 3.00
#